data_AF-A0AAE1J5I3-F1
#
_entry.id   AF-A0AAE1J5I3-F1
#
_cell.length_a   1.000
_cell.length_b   1.000
_cell.length_c   1.000
_cell.angle_alpha   90.00
_cell.angle_beta   90.00
_cell.angle_gamma   90.00
#
_symmetry.space_group_name_H-M   'P 1'
#
loop_
_entity.id
_entity.type
_entity.pdbx_description
1 polymer ?
#
loop_
_entity_poly.entity_id
_entity_poly.type
_entity_poly.pdbx_seq_one_letter_code
_entity_poly.pdbx_strand_id
1 'polypeptide(L)'
;MSTPTLHYFGLGSLGRGEIVRLFLRELNIEYENKFYVYDDTWPAINKSTGVSLTGTLPILEIDGQRLYQHLAILRYLSRRAGAYDGETNYDKYLVDAVADIYNDWRTGWVSQLTAKAPDYQDTHVKKFQGLFTDFYSRNASGPYLLGDKPTYVDFAVFQALDNDEVIGHGPVS
;
A
#
# COMPACT_ATOMS: atom_id res chain seq x y z
N MET A 1 -13.28 -20.36 -11.78
CA MET A 1 -12.01 -19.65 -11.49
C MET A 1 -11.65 -19.96 -10.05
N SER A 2 -10.37 -20.15 -9.74
CA SER A 2 -9.93 -20.34 -8.34
C SER A 2 -10.10 -19.03 -7.57
N THR A 3 -10.51 -19.13 -6.30
CA THR A 3 -10.53 -17.98 -5.39
C THR A 3 -9.12 -17.38 -5.29
N PRO A 4 -8.95 -16.06 -5.48
CA PRO A 4 -7.67 -15.39 -5.30
C PRO A 4 -7.05 -15.66 -3.92
N THR A 5 -5.71 -15.74 -3.85
CA THR A 5 -4.99 -15.92 -2.58
C THR A 5 -3.99 -14.79 -2.37
N LEU A 6 -4.13 -14.07 -1.25
CA LEU A 6 -3.18 -13.04 -0.81
C LEU A 6 -2.20 -13.62 0.21
N HIS A 7 -0.93 -13.68 -0.18
CA HIS A 7 0.16 -14.07 0.70
C HIS A 7 0.74 -12.85 1.39
N TYR A 8 0.66 -12.80 2.72
CA TYR A 8 1.25 -11.71 3.50
C TYR A 8 1.60 -12.13 4.92
N PHE A 9 2.32 -11.27 5.63
CA PHE A 9 2.58 -11.48 7.06
C PHE A 9 1.31 -11.24 7.90
N GLY A 10 1.18 -11.95 9.01
CA GLY A 10 0.11 -11.78 10.00
C GLY A 10 0.28 -10.53 10.86
N LEU A 11 0.29 -9.34 10.24
CA LEU A 11 0.58 -8.05 10.89
C LEU A 11 -0.68 -7.22 11.22
N GLY A 12 -1.87 -7.83 11.20
CA GLY A 12 -3.13 -7.09 11.34
C GLY A 12 -3.32 -6.07 10.20
N SER A 13 -3.66 -4.83 10.57
CA SER A 13 -3.85 -3.70 9.65
C SER A 13 -2.54 -3.06 9.16
N LEU A 14 -1.37 -3.58 9.57
CA LEU A 14 -0.11 -2.93 9.27
C LEU A 14 0.49 -3.32 7.91
N GLY A 15 1.03 -2.30 7.25
CA GLY A 15 1.89 -2.41 6.09
C GLY A 15 1.17 -2.78 4.78
N ARG A 16 1.99 -3.16 3.80
CA ARG A 16 1.61 -3.33 2.39
C ARG A 16 0.46 -4.29 2.13
N GLY A 17 0.28 -5.30 2.98
CA GLY A 17 -0.77 -6.31 2.79
C GLY A 17 -2.15 -5.74 3.01
N GLU A 18 -2.32 -4.84 3.99
CA GLU A 18 -3.62 -4.25 4.28
C GLU A 18 -4.11 -3.38 3.13
N ILE A 19 -3.22 -2.63 2.46
CA ILE A 19 -3.58 -1.86 1.27
C ILE A 19 -4.21 -2.75 0.18
N VAL A 20 -3.61 -3.92 -0.06
CA VAL A 20 -4.14 -4.87 -1.04
C VAL A 20 -5.49 -5.44 -0.57
N ARG A 21 -5.66 -5.71 0.73
CA ARG A 21 -6.94 -6.16 1.29
C ARG A 21 -8.05 -5.13 1.14
N LEU A 22 -7.76 -3.87 1.47
CA LEU A 22 -8.71 -2.76 1.32
C LEU A 22 -9.12 -2.61 -0.15
N PHE A 23 -8.16 -2.70 -1.07
CA PHE A 23 -8.45 -2.55 -2.49
C PHE A 23 -9.20 -3.75 -3.10
N LEU A 24 -8.90 -4.98 -2.68
CA LEU A 24 -9.69 -6.15 -3.06
C LEU A 24 -11.14 -6.02 -2.56
N ARG A 25 -11.34 -5.50 -1.33
CA ARG A 25 -12.67 -5.23 -0.78
C ARG A 25 -13.42 -4.16 -1.55
N GLU A 26 -12.76 -3.05 -1.90
CA GLU A 26 -13.33 -1.99 -2.75
C GLU A 26 -13.83 -2.56 -4.09
N LEU A 27 -13.05 -3.45 -4.70
CA LEU A 27 -13.39 -4.10 -5.96
C LEU A 27 -14.38 -5.28 -5.81
N ASN A 28 -14.87 -5.56 -4.59
CA ASN A 28 -15.73 -6.70 -4.27
C ASN A 28 -15.14 -8.05 -4.76
N ILE A 29 -13.82 -8.20 -4.67
CA ILE A 29 -13.11 -9.43 -5.00
C ILE A 29 -12.95 -10.24 -3.72
N GLU A 30 -13.70 -11.33 -3.62
CA GLU A 30 -13.49 -12.34 -2.56
C GLU A 30 -12.10 -12.97 -2.70
N TYR A 31 -11.40 -13.17 -1.58
CA TYR A 31 -10.05 -13.72 -1.56
C TYR A 31 -9.76 -14.46 -0.25
N GLU A 32 -8.79 -15.37 -0.31
CA GLU A 32 -8.26 -16.06 0.87
C GLU A 32 -6.95 -15.41 1.33
N ASN A 33 -6.73 -15.31 2.64
CA ASN A 33 -5.45 -14.89 3.19
C ASN A 33 -4.58 -16.11 3.50
N LYS A 34 -3.35 -16.11 3.01
CA LYS A 34 -2.29 -17.01 3.48
C LYS A 34 -1.29 -16.22 4.32
N PHE A 35 -1.39 -16.39 5.64
CA PHE A 35 -0.55 -15.68 6.59
C PHE A 35 0.76 -16.40 6.87
N TYR A 36 1.82 -15.61 7.01
CA TYR A 36 3.14 -16.04 7.46
C TYR A 36 3.53 -15.27 8.71
N VAL A 37 4.38 -15.86 9.55
CA VAL A 37 4.97 -15.14 10.69
C VAL A 37 6.02 -14.17 10.16
N TYR A 38 6.06 -12.95 10.71
CA TYR A 38 7.07 -11.95 10.38
C TYR A 38 8.28 -12.13 11.30
N ASP A 39 9.13 -13.09 10.97
CA ASP A 39 10.36 -13.41 11.69
C ASP A 39 11.43 -14.03 10.77
N ASP A 40 12.54 -14.48 11.35
CA ASP A 40 13.67 -15.08 10.64
C ASP A 40 13.37 -16.44 10.00
N THR A 41 12.17 -17.01 10.20
CA THR A 41 11.76 -18.26 9.53
C THR A 41 11.30 -18.03 8.10
N TRP A 42 10.87 -16.81 7.75
CA TRP A 42 10.33 -16.49 6.44
C TRP A 42 11.26 -16.84 5.27
N PRO A 43 12.57 -16.51 5.28
CA PRO A 43 13.46 -16.86 4.18
C PRO A 43 13.50 -18.36 3.88
N ALA A 44 13.47 -19.22 4.90
CA ALA A 44 13.45 -20.67 4.73
C ALA A 44 12.12 -21.17 4.16
N ILE A 45 10.99 -20.64 4.65
CA ILE A 45 9.64 -20.94 4.13
C ILE A 45 9.52 -20.50 2.67
N ASN A 46 10.02 -19.31 2.33
CA ASN A 46 10.00 -18.82 0.95
C ASN A 46 10.87 -19.70 0.04
N LYS A 47 12.06 -20.12 0.50
CA LYS A 47 12.93 -21.02 -0.25
C LYS A 47 12.28 -22.39 -0.53
N SER A 48 11.55 -22.95 0.44
CA SER A 48 10.90 -24.25 0.27
C SER A 48 9.62 -24.19 -0.57
N THR A 49 8.85 -23.11 -0.46
CA THR A 49 7.57 -22.95 -1.17
C THR A 49 7.70 -22.27 -2.54
N GLY A 50 8.77 -21.49 -2.76
CA GLY A 50 8.97 -20.73 -3.99
C GLY A 50 7.91 -19.66 -4.24
N VAL A 51 7.26 -19.15 -3.19
CA VAL A 51 6.11 -18.24 -3.32
C VAL A 51 6.51 -16.84 -3.79
N SER A 52 7.63 -16.30 -3.29
CA SER A 52 8.10 -14.95 -3.63
C SER A 52 9.48 -14.98 -4.28
N LEU A 53 9.56 -14.53 -5.53
CA LEU A 53 10.80 -14.39 -6.28
C LEU A 53 11.72 -13.31 -5.70
N THR A 54 11.14 -12.28 -5.09
CA THR A 54 11.87 -11.14 -4.51
C THR A 54 12.22 -11.34 -3.04
N GLY A 55 11.76 -12.44 -2.43
CA GLY A 55 11.85 -12.66 -0.98
C GLY A 55 10.94 -11.75 -0.15
N THR A 56 10.07 -10.97 -0.79
CA THR A 56 9.19 -10.00 -0.13
C THR A 56 7.71 -10.30 -0.40
N LEU A 57 6.85 -9.95 0.56
CA LEU A 57 5.39 -10.00 0.45
C LEU A 57 4.83 -8.56 0.38
N PRO A 58 3.67 -8.28 -0.24
CA PRO A 58 2.63 -9.23 -0.64
C PRO A 58 2.84 -9.87 -2.01
N ILE A 59 2.23 -11.05 -2.15
CA ILE A 59 2.02 -11.76 -3.42
C ILE A 59 0.52 -12.03 -3.56
N LEU A 60 -0.07 -11.70 -4.71
CA LEU A 60 -1.46 -12.01 -5.01
C LEU A 60 -1.51 -13.06 -6.13
N GLU A 61 -2.09 -14.22 -5.86
CA GLU A 61 -2.43 -15.21 -6.87
C GLU A 61 -3.86 -14.97 -7.34
N ILE A 62 -4.05 -14.62 -8.61
CA ILE A 62 -5.35 -14.29 -9.22
C ILE A 62 -5.33 -14.62 -10.71
N ASP A 63 -6.42 -15.21 -11.23
CA ASP A 63 -6.58 -15.55 -12.65
C ASP A 63 -5.40 -16.36 -13.25
N GLY A 64 -4.83 -17.28 -12.47
CA GLY A 64 -3.68 -18.09 -12.88
C GLY A 64 -2.35 -17.31 -12.96
N GLN A 65 -2.34 -16.05 -12.52
CA GLN A 65 -1.15 -15.21 -12.42
C GLN A 65 -0.71 -15.09 -10.96
N ARG A 66 0.60 -14.92 -10.79
CA ARG A 66 1.18 -14.53 -9.51
C ARG A 66 1.73 -13.12 -9.63
N LEU A 67 1.15 -12.19 -8.90
CA LEU A 67 1.47 -10.76 -8.94
C LEU A 67 2.35 -10.38 -7.75
N TYR A 68 3.35 -9.53 -8.00
CA TYR A 68 4.37 -9.12 -7.04
C TYR A 68 4.31 -7.61 -6.86
N GLN A 69 4.83 -7.12 -5.72
CA GLN A 69 4.89 -5.69 -5.36
C GLN A 69 3.51 -5.03 -5.23
N HIS A 70 3.15 -4.67 -4.00
CA HIS A 70 1.84 -4.09 -3.67
C HIS A 70 1.35 -2.98 -4.62
N LEU A 71 2.14 -1.93 -4.92
CA LEU A 71 1.71 -0.86 -5.84
C LEU A 71 1.49 -1.35 -7.28
N ALA A 72 2.26 -2.34 -7.74
CA ALA A 72 2.04 -2.95 -9.05
C ALA A 72 0.78 -3.83 -9.05
N ILE A 73 0.50 -4.54 -7.96
CA ILE A 73 -0.75 -5.29 -7.75
C ILE A 73 -1.95 -4.34 -7.81
N LEU A 74 -1.89 -3.21 -7.10
CA LEU A 74 -2.94 -2.19 -7.11
C LEU A 74 -3.18 -1.67 -8.53
N ARG A 75 -2.13 -1.25 -9.26
CA ARG A 75 -2.24 -0.83 -10.68
C ARG A 75 -2.85 -1.90 -11.58
N TYR A 76 -2.43 -3.16 -11.41
CA TYR A 76 -2.99 -4.27 -12.17
C TYR A 76 -4.49 -4.41 -11.93
N LEU A 77 -4.92 -4.38 -10.66
CA LEU A 77 -6.32 -4.49 -10.27
C LEU A 77 -7.16 -3.29 -10.76
N SER A 78 -6.62 -2.06 -10.69
CA SER A 78 -7.24 -0.85 -11.25
C SER A 78 -7.49 -1.01 -12.75
N ARG A 79 -6.46 -1.39 -13.51
CA ARG A 79 -6.56 -1.57 -14.96
C ARG A 79 -7.49 -2.72 -15.34
N ARG A 80 -7.49 -3.80 -14.56
CA ARG A 80 -8.42 -4.93 -14.72
C ARG A 80 -9.87 -4.50 -14.48
N ALA A 81 -10.12 -3.59 -13.55
CA ALA A 81 -11.44 -3.02 -13.28
C ALA A 81 -11.84 -1.90 -14.26
N GLY A 82 -10.89 -1.35 -15.03
CA GLY A 82 -11.13 -0.19 -15.88
C GLY A 82 -11.36 1.12 -15.10
N ALA A 83 -10.91 1.19 -13.85
CA ALA A 83 -11.12 2.33 -12.93
C ALA A 83 -9.90 2.51 -12.00
N TYR A 84 -9.89 3.55 -11.16
CA TYR A 84 -8.88 3.79 -10.11
C TYR A 84 -7.43 4.09 -10.55
N ASP A 85 -7.12 4.18 -11.85
CA ASP A 85 -5.76 4.47 -12.38
C ASP A 85 -5.63 5.90 -12.95
N GLY A 86 -6.73 6.68 -12.97
CA GLY A 86 -6.83 7.95 -13.69
C GLY A 86 -7.24 7.79 -15.16
N GLU A 87 -7.78 8.86 -15.76
CA GLU A 87 -8.34 8.82 -17.12
C GLU A 87 -7.29 9.23 -18.15
N THR A 88 -6.62 10.35 -17.91
CA THR A 88 -5.60 10.90 -18.81
C THR A 88 -4.20 10.37 -18.51
N ASN A 89 -3.26 10.60 -19.43
CA ASN A 89 -1.84 10.30 -19.18
C ASN A 89 -1.29 11.12 -18.00
N TYR A 90 -1.76 12.35 -17.82
CA TYR A 90 -1.33 13.19 -16.71
C TYR A 90 -1.88 12.70 -15.37
N ASP A 91 -3.13 12.23 -15.34
CA ASP A 91 -3.72 11.63 -14.14
C ASP A 91 -2.92 10.41 -13.68
N LYS A 92 -2.63 9.49 -14.62
CA LYS A 92 -1.82 8.30 -14.35
C LYS A 92 -0.44 8.66 -13.80
N TYR A 93 0.23 9.63 -14.42
CA TYR A 93 1.49 10.17 -13.93
C TYR A 93 1.36 10.70 -12.49
N LEU A 94 0.31 11.48 -12.20
CA LEU A 94 0.11 12.06 -10.88
C LEU A 94 -0.12 10.99 -9.81
N VAL A 95 -0.94 9.98 -10.13
CA VAL A 95 -1.20 8.82 -9.26
C VAL A 95 0.09 8.03 -9.01
N ASP A 96 0.88 7.77 -10.07
CA ASP A 96 2.17 7.08 -9.95
C ASP A 96 3.18 7.87 -9.10
N ALA A 97 3.26 9.20 -9.30
CA ALA A 97 4.17 10.05 -8.54
C ALA A 97 3.86 10.05 -7.05
N VAL A 98 2.58 10.13 -6.67
CA VAL A 98 2.18 10.06 -5.25
C VAL A 98 2.39 8.65 -4.69
N ALA A 99 2.25 7.61 -5.50
CA ALA A 99 2.51 6.23 -5.08
C ALA A 99 4.00 6.01 -4.78
N ASP A 100 4.89 6.60 -5.57
CA ASP A 100 6.33 6.56 -5.32
C ASP A 100 6.70 7.36 -4.04
N ILE A 101 6.08 8.52 -3.82
CA ILE A 101 6.26 9.29 -2.57
C ILE A 101 5.77 8.50 -1.35
N TYR A 102 4.63 7.82 -1.47
CA TYR A 102 4.15 6.88 -0.44
C TYR A 102 5.19 5.78 -0.18
N ASN A 103 5.81 5.23 -1.22
CA ASN A 103 6.80 4.17 -1.06
C ASN A 103 8.10 4.67 -0.40
N ASP A 104 8.47 5.93 -0.61
CA ASP A 104 9.55 6.60 0.12
C ASP A 104 9.19 6.79 1.60
N TRP A 105 7.95 7.25 1.89
CA TRP A 105 7.43 7.31 3.27
C TRP A 105 7.53 5.94 3.94
N ARG A 106 7.10 4.89 3.24
CA ARG A 106 7.08 3.52 3.76
C ARG A 106 8.47 3.06 4.21
N THR A 107 9.52 3.44 3.49
CA THR A 107 10.89 3.06 3.82
C THR A 107 11.30 3.60 5.18
N GLY A 108 11.01 4.87 5.48
CA GLY A 108 11.28 5.45 6.80
C GLY A 108 10.35 4.90 7.88
N TRP A 109 9.07 4.66 7.58
CA TRP A 109 8.14 4.04 8.52
C TRP A 109 8.60 2.65 8.97
N VAL A 110 9.07 1.80 8.04
CA VAL A 110 9.63 0.48 8.37
C VAL A 110 10.87 0.61 9.26
N SER A 111 11.75 1.56 8.97
CA SER A 111 12.93 1.83 9.80
C SER A 111 12.53 2.23 11.22
N GLN A 112 11.44 2.99 11.38
CA GLN A 112 10.96 3.46 12.67
C GLN A 112 10.48 2.33 13.59
N LEU A 113 9.92 1.24 13.02
CA LEU A 113 9.48 0.08 13.81
C LEU A 113 10.60 -0.53 14.66
N THR A 114 11.85 -0.42 14.20
CA THR A 114 13.04 -0.89 14.92
C THR A 114 13.83 0.24 15.58
N ALA A 115 14.09 1.32 14.86
CA ALA A 115 15.00 2.38 15.31
C ALA A 115 14.40 3.23 16.43
N LYS A 116 13.07 3.41 16.43
CA LYS A 116 12.33 4.24 17.41
C LYS A 116 12.97 5.62 17.60
N ALA A 117 13.30 6.28 16.48
CA ALA A 117 13.92 7.59 16.49
C ALA A 117 12.98 8.60 17.17
N PRO A 118 13.46 9.40 18.14
CA PRO A 118 12.62 10.30 18.92
C PRO A 118 12.10 11.50 18.12
N ASP A 119 12.76 11.83 17.00
CA ASP A 119 12.43 12.94 16.10
C ASP A 119 11.64 12.50 14.86
N TYR A 120 11.17 11.25 14.80
CA TYR A 120 10.42 10.70 13.65
C TYR A 120 9.17 11.53 13.31
N GLN A 121 8.45 12.04 14.32
CA GLN A 121 7.30 12.92 14.12
C GLN A 121 7.68 14.20 13.38
N ASP A 122 8.72 14.89 13.86
CA ASP A 122 9.10 16.21 13.37
C ASP A 122 9.87 16.17 12.05
N THR A 123 10.46 15.02 11.70
CA THR A 123 11.27 14.84 10.50
C THR A 123 10.52 14.08 9.41
N HIS A 124 10.18 12.82 9.64
CA HIS A 124 9.61 11.93 8.63
C HIS A 124 8.12 12.18 8.44
N VAL A 125 7.33 12.09 9.51
CA VAL A 125 5.86 12.23 9.45
C VAL A 125 5.48 13.60 8.91
N LYS A 126 6.02 14.67 9.51
CA LYS A 126 5.76 16.05 9.08
C LYS A 126 6.10 16.29 7.61
N LYS A 127 7.22 15.75 7.11
CA LYS A 127 7.63 15.87 5.70
C LYS A 127 6.59 15.24 4.78
N PHE A 128 6.24 13.98 5.02
CA PHE A 128 5.37 13.23 4.10
C PHE A 128 3.92 13.65 4.20
N GLN A 129 3.41 14.00 5.39
CA GLN A 129 2.09 14.63 5.53
C GLN A 129 2.02 15.95 4.77
N GLY A 130 3.05 16.81 4.87
CA GLY A 130 3.12 18.04 4.07
C GLY A 130 3.08 17.78 2.56
N LEU A 131 3.85 16.79 2.08
CA LEU A 131 3.80 16.38 0.68
C LEU A 131 2.41 15.88 0.26
N PHE A 132 1.78 15.01 1.05
CA PHE A 132 0.43 14.54 0.74
C PHE A 132 -0.57 15.71 0.72
N THR A 133 -0.54 16.61 1.71
CA THR A 133 -1.39 17.82 1.72
C THR A 133 -1.18 18.68 0.48
N ASP A 134 0.08 18.91 0.06
CA ASP A 134 0.40 19.71 -1.12
C ASP A 134 -0.07 19.07 -2.43
N PHE A 135 -0.16 17.75 -2.51
CA PHE A 135 -0.70 17.05 -3.69
C PHE A 135 -2.23 17.06 -3.69
N TYR A 136 -2.86 16.72 -2.56
CA TYR A 136 -4.31 16.63 -2.43
C TYR A 136 -5.02 17.99 -2.48
N SER A 137 -4.34 19.09 -2.10
CA SER A 137 -4.90 20.44 -2.19
C SER A 137 -4.99 21.01 -3.62
N ARG A 138 -4.35 20.36 -4.62
CA ARG A 138 -4.31 20.85 -6.01
C ARG A 138 -5.61 20.67 -6.76
N ASN A 139 -6.49 19.80 -6.27
CA ASN A 139 -7.80 19.56 -6.87
C ASN A 139 -8.90 19.65 -5.81
N ALA A 140 -9.55 20.80 -5.73
CA ALA A 140 -10.60 21.06 -4.74
C ALA A 140 -11.97 20.45 -5.09
N SER A 141 -12.08 19.64 -6.15
CA SER A 141 -13.36 19.04 -6.56
C SER A 141 -13.81 17.87 -5.68
N GLY A 142 -12.94 17.35 -4.81
CA GLY A 142 -13.30 16.32 -3.84
C GLY A 142 -12.13 15.93 -2.92
N PRO A 143 -12.32 14.88 -2.09
CA PRO A 143 -11.37 14.52 -1.06
C PRO A 143 -10.19 13.65 -1.53
N TYR A 144 -10.22 13.16 -2.78
CA TYR A 144 -9.23 12.25 -3.33
C TYR A 144 -8.19 12.98 -4.17
N LEU A 145 -7.07 12.33 -4.48
CA LEU A 145 -5.98 12.93 -5.26
C LEU A 145 -6.46 13.53 -6.59
N LEU A 146 -7.39 12.85 -7.27
CA LEU A 146 -7.96 13.29 -8.55
C LEU A 146 -9.33 13.96 -8.41
N GLY A 147 -9.75 14.33 -7.20
CA GLY A 147 -11.01 15.02 -6.94
C GLY A 147 -12.05 14.13 -6.27
N ASP A 148 -13.13 13.82 -6.99
CA ASP A 148 -14.36 13.23 -6.43
C ASP A 148 -14.34 11.69 -6.33
N LYS A 149 -13.46 11.02 -7.06
CA LYS A 149 -13.33 9.56 -7.07
C LYS A 149 -11.95 9.10 -6.58
N PRO A 150 -11.89 8.01 -5.79
CA PRO A 150 -10.63 7.44 -5.38
C PRO A 150 -9.90 6.80 -6.56
N THR A 151 -8.60 6.82 -6.44
CA THR A 151 -7.64 6.04 -7.20
C THR A 151 -6.95 5.05 -6.28
N TYR A 152 -6.15 4.14 -6.82
CA TYR A 152 -5.47 3.15 -6.00
C TYR A 152 -4.48 3.78 -5.01
N VAL A 153 -3.96 4.98 -5.30
CA VAL A 153 -2.99 5.64 -4.41
C VAL A 153 -3.67 6.22 -3.17
N ASP A 154 -4.96 6.55 -3.23
CA ASP A 154 -5.71 7.02 -2.08
C ASP A 154 -5.77 5.97 -0.96
N PHE A 155 -5.83 4.69 -1.32
CA PHE A 155 -5.73 3.57 -0.37
C PHE A 155 -4.33 3.48 0.25
N ALA A 156 -3.28 3.75 -0.53
CA ALA A 156 -1.90 3.74 -0.03
C ALA A 156 -1.65 4.90 0.93
N VAL A 157 -2.09 6.11 0.58
CA VAL A 157 -1.97 7.31 1.44
C VAL A 157 -2.81 7.15 2.71
N PHE A 158 -4.04 6.64 2.61
CA PHE A 158 -4.84 6.29 3.79
C PHE A 158 -4.06 5.35 4.71
N GLN A 159 -3.47 4.28 4.17
CA GLN A 159 -2.69 3.34 4.96
C GLN A 159 -1.47 4.00 5.60
N ALA A 160 -0.82 4.97 4.94
CA ALA A 160 0.29 5.68 5.54
C ALA A 160 -0.12 6.44 6.80
N LEU A 161 -1.23 7.18 6.72
CA LEU A 161 -1.77 7.93 7.84
C LEU A 161 -2.19 7.01 9.00
N ASP A 162 -2.92 5.93 8.69
CA ASP A 162 -3.31 4.91 9.67
C ASP A 162 -2.08 4.25 10.33
N ASN A 163 -1.07 3.89 9.54
CA ASN A 163 0.12 3.22 10.07
C ASN A 163 1.01 4.12 10.91
N ASP A 164 1.10 5.42 10.61
CA ASP A 164 1.73 6.39 11.52
C ASP A 164 0.90 6.51 12.81
N GLU A 165 -0.42 6.61 12.74
CA GLU A 165 -1.31 6.68 13.91
C GLU A 165 -1.18 5.45 14.83
N VAL A 166 -1.23 4.24 14.26
CA VAL A 166 -1.12 2.97 15.00
C VAL A 166 0.20 2.85 15.77
N ILE A 167 1.28 3.48 15.29
CA ILE A 167 2.58 3.49 15.98
C ILE A 167 2.77 4.72 16.90
N GLY A 168 1.71 5.49 17.14
CA GLY A 168 1.71 6.64 18.05
C GLY A 168 2.13 7.97 17.41
N HIS A 169 2.11 8.04 16.08
CA HIS A 169 2.59 9.17 15.28
C HIS A 169 1.48 9.80 14.41
N GLY A 170 0.24 9.78 14.91
CA GLY A 170 -0.91 10.38 14.23
C GLY A 170 -0.76 11.90 14.00
N PRO A 171 -1.64 12.50 13.20
CA PRO A 171 -1.66 13.95 13.00
C PRO A 171 -1.82 14.67 14.35
N VAL A 172 -1.00 15.70 14.57
CA VAL A 172 -1.13 16.56 15.75
C VAL A 172 -2.35 17.45 15.55
N SER A 173 -3.36 17.28 16.42
CA SER A 173 -4.58 18.11 16.46
C SER A 173 -4.29 19.57 16.79
#